data_AF-I2PX88-F1
#
_entry.id   AF-I2PX88-F1
#
_cell.length_a   1.000
_cell.length_b   1.000
_cell.length_c   1.000
_cell.angle_alpha   90.00
_cell.angle_beta   90.00
_cell.angle_gamma   90.00
#
_symmetry.space_group_name_H-M   'P 1'
#
loop_
_entity.id
_entity.type
_entity.pdbx_description
1 polymer ?
#
loop_
_entity_poly.entity_id
_entity_poly.type
_entity_poly.pdbx_seq_one_letter_code
_entity_poly.pdbx_strand_id
1 'polypeptide(L)'
;MEFKTTKRDLEAVFTQIQSQVEDANLPDEETVNRFARLARKMHQLADETWMDEAEDFSHLAGQLLLAVKKRDVEAAVMLVESLDDAQSFCHRTFRD
;
A
#
# COMPACT_ATOMS: atom_id res chain seq x y z
N MET A 1 0.89 11.86 16.59
CA MET A 1 0.42 12.70 15.46
C MET A 1 0.91 12.16 14.13
N GLU A 2 2.21 11.88 14.00
CA GLU A 2 2.82 11.42 12.74
C GLU A 2 2.22 10.13 12.18
N PHE A 3 1.94 9.13 13.02
CA PHE A 3 1.26 7.89 12.61
C PHE A 3 -0.10 8.16 11.95
N LYS A 4 -0.99 8.91 12.63
CA LYS A 4 -2.35 9.20 12.12
C LYS A 4 -2.33 9.95 10.79
N THR A 5 -1.40 10.90 10.64
CA THR A 5 -1.23 11.62 9.37
C THR A 5 -0.70 10.68 8.27
N THR A 6 0.31 9.86 8.58
CA THR A 6 0.88 8.89 7.62
C THR A 6 -0.17 7.88 7.17
N LYS A 7 -0.96 7.35 8.09
CA LYS A 7 -2.07 6.43 7.80
C LYS A 7 -3.10 7.06 6.87
N ARG A 8 -3.59 8.26 7.21
CA ARG A 8 -4.59 8.96 6.38
C ARG A 8 -4.07 9.25 4.97
N ASP A 9 -2.82 9.71 4.86
CA ASP A 9 -2.21 10.01 3.57
C ASP A 9 -1.98 8.71 2.75
N LEU A 10 -1.64 7.60 3.42
CA LEU A 10 -1.50 6.29 2.80
C LEU A 10 -2.84 5.78 2.26
N GLU A 11 -3.91 5.84 3.06
CA GLU A 11 -5.27 5.47 2.66
C GLU A 11 -5.73 6.29 1.45
N ALA A 12 -5.54 7.61 1.48
CA ALA A 12 -5.95 8.49 0.38
C ALA A 12 -5.23 8.16 -0.94
N VAL A 13 -3.93 7.89 -0.88
CA VAL A 13 -3.15 7.50 -2.06
C VAL A 13 -3.55 6.11 -2.54
N PHE A 14 -3.85 5.18 -1.63
CA PHE A 14 -4.27 3.83 -2.01
C PHE A 14 -5.63 3.81 -2.69
N THR A 15 -6.61 4.60 -2.21
CA THR A 15 -7.91 4.76 -2.89
C THR A 15 -7.73 5.33 -4.31
N GLN A 16 -6.78 6.24 -4.50
CA GLN A 16 -6.45 6.74 -5.84
C GLN A 16 -5.90 5.62 -6.74
N ILE A 17 -5.02 4.76 -6.22
CA ILE A 17 -4.49 3.60 -6.97
C ILE A 17 -5.61 2.61 -7.33
N GLN A 18 -6.49 2.30 -6.38
CA GLN A 18 -7.65 1.41 -6.60
C GLN A 18 -8.52 1.90 -7.76
N SER A 19 -8.86 3.20 -7.78
CA SER A 19 -9.67 3.76 -8.86
C SER A 19 -9.01 3.70 -10.24
N GLN A 20 -7.68 3.60 -10.31
CA GLN A 20 -6.96 3.48 -11.58
C GLN A 20 -6.95 2.03 -12.10
N VAL A 21 -6.95 1.03 -11.21
CA VAL A 21 -6.93 -0.39 -11.62
C VAL A 21 -8.31 -0.97 -11.90
N GLU A 22 -9.40 -0.32 -11.46
CA GLU A 22 -10.80 -0.75 -11.72
C GLU A 22 -11.09 -0.98 -13.21
N ASP A 23 -10.50 -0.17 -14.09
CA ASP A 23 -10.62 -0.29 -15.55
C ASP A 23 -9.50 -1.14 -16.18
N ALA A 24 -8.83 -2.00 -15.40
CA ALA A 24 -7.66 -2.79 -15.80
C ALA A 24 -6.51 -1.93 -16.39
N ASN A 25 -6.38 -0.69 -15.92
CA ASN A 25 -5.28 0.19 -16.29
C ASN A 25 -4.13 0.10 -15.29
N LEU A 26 -2.94 0.43 -15.78
CA LEU A 26 -1.77 0.55 -14.90
C LEU A 26 -1.87 1.86 -14.09
N PRO A 27 -1.68 1.81 -12.76
CA PRO A 27 -1.64 3.03 -11.98
C PRO A 27 -0.38 3.84 -12.27
N ASP A 28 -0.45 5.15 -12.06
CA ASP A 28 0.66 6.05 -12.33
C ASP A 28 1.86 5.82 -11.39
N GLU A 29 3.07 5.81 -11.97
CA GLU A 29 4.30 5.47 -11.23
C GLU A 29 4.56 6.42 -10.06
N GLU A 30 4.23 7.70 -10.20
CA GLU A 30 4.48 8.71 -9.16
C GLU A 30 3.61 8.46 -7.92
N THR A 31 2.32 8.22 -8.11
CA THR A 31 1.36 7.88 -7.04
C THR A 31 1.76 6.58 -6.36
N VAL A 32 2.13 5.56 -7.13
CA VAL A 32 2.58 4.27 -6.58
C VAL A 32 3.91 4.41 -5.84
N ASN A 33 4.83 5.25 -6.31
CA ASN A 33 6.07 5.56 -5.59
C ASN A 33 5.79 6.23 -4.25
N ARG A 34 4.88 7.22 -4.24
CA ARG A 34 4.46 7.90 -3.01
C ARG A 34 3.83 6.90 -2.03
N PHE A 35 2.98 6.01 -2.51
CA PHE A 35 2.37 4.95 -1.71
C PHE A 35 3.42 4.05 -1.07
N ALA A 36 4.37 3.52 -1.85
CA ALA A 36 5.44 2.66 -1.34
C ALA A 36 6.31 3.36 -0.27
N ARG A 37 6.56 4.67 -0.41
CA ARG A 37 7.27 5.46 0.61
C ARG A 37 6.46 5.61 1.89
N LEU A 38 5.15 5.82 1.79
CA LEU A 38 4.26 5.92 2.94
C LEU A 38 4.13 4.56 3.65
N ALA A 39 4.03 3.45 2.91
CA ALA A 39 3.97 2.10 3.47
C ALA A 39 5.26 1.76 4.26
N ARG A 40 6.43 2.10 3.71
CA ARG A 40 7.70 1.95 4.45
C ARG A 40 7.74 2.80 5.70
N LYS A 41 7.22 4.03 5.63
CA LYS A 41 7.14 4.91 6.81
C LYS A 41 6.19 4.35 7.87
N MET A 42 5.08 3.74 7.47
CA MET A 42 4.17 3.05 8.39
C MET A 42 4.88 1.90 9.11
N HIS A 43 5.64 1.06 8.40
CA HIS A 43 6.46 0.02 9.01
C HIS A 43 7.46 0.57 10.03
N GLN A 44 8.14 1.68 9.73
CA GLN A 44 9.05 2.32 10.69
C GLN A 44 8.37 2.85 11.96
N LEU A 45 7.06 3.09 11.89
CA LEU A 45 6.25 3.55 13.02
C LEU A 45 5.54 2.38 13.72
N ALA A 46 5.74 1.15 13.25
CA ALA A 46 5.14 -0.03 13.83
C ALA A 46 5.76 -0.37 15.17
N ASP A 47 4.91 -0.75 16.11
CA ASP A 47 5.34 -1.40 17.34
C ASP A 47 5.43 -2.92 17.13
N GLU A 48 6.00 -3.61 18.11
CA GLU A 48 6.29 -5.05 18.04
C GLU A 48 5.04 -5.92 17.81
N THR A 49 3.84 -5.41 18.09
CA THR A 49 2.61 -6.22 17.98
C THR A 49 2.11 -6.40 16.55
N TRP A 50 2.60 -5.57 15.62
CA TRP A 50 2.17 -5.59 14.22
C TRP A 50 3.30 -5.27 13.23
N MET A 51 4.55 -5.29 13.69
CA MET A 51 5.73 -4.96 12.87
C MET A 51 5.84 -5.86 11.64
N ASP A 52 5.58 -7.15 11.80
CA ASP A 52 5.69 -8.15 10.74
C ASP A 52 4.63 -7.90 9.65
N GLU A 53 3.38 -7.62 10.03
CA GLU A 53 2.33 -7.23 9.09
C GLU A 53 2.65 -5.93 8.35
N ALA A 54 3.26 -4.97 9.04
CA ALA A 54 3.69 -3.72 8.44
C ALA A 54 4.81 -3.93 7.42
N GLU A 55 5.75 -4.84 7.73
CA GLU A 55 6.83 -5.23 6.84
C GLU A 55 6.26 -5.87 5.57
N ASP A 56 5.36 -6.85 5.71
CA ASP A 56 4.71 -7.53 4.59
C ASP A 56 3.93 -6.54 3.71
N PHE A 57 3.14 -5.65 4.32
CA PHE A 57 2.42 -4.61 3.60
C PHE A 57 3.37 -3.67 2.84
N SER A 58 4.47 -3.25 3.50
CA SER A 58 5.50 -2.44 2.86
C SER A 58 6.20 -3.18 1.72
N HIS A 59 6.37 -4.49 1.83
CA HIS A 59 6.96 -5.32 0.79
C HIS A 59 6.05 -5.39 -0.43
N LEU A 60 4.76 -5.67 -0.25
CA LEU A 60 3.75 -5.69 -1.31
C LEU A 60 3.67 -4.34 -2.04
N ALA A 61 3.70 -3.22 -1.30
CA ALA A 61 3.72 -1.89 -1.89
C ALA A 61 4.97 -1.66 -2.77
N GLY A 62 6.12 -2.21 -2.36
CA GLY A 62 7.34 -2.21 -3.17
C GLY A 62 7.22 -3.07 -4.43
N GLN A 63 6.58 -4.23 -4.35
CA GLN A 63 6.32 -5.09 -5.50
C GLN A 63 5.37 -4.41 -6.51
N LEU A 64 4.34 -3.70 -6.05
CA LEU A 64 3.44 -2.94 -6.91
C LEU A 64 4.21 -1.90 -7.72
N LEU A 65 5.11 -1.15 -7.09
CA LEU A 65 5.97 -0.19 -7.79
C LEU A 65 6.84 -0.86 -8.86
N LEU A 66 7.36 -2.06 -8.59
CA LEU A 66 8.15 -2.81 -9.58
C LEU A 66 7.30 -3.28 -10.75
N ALA A 67 6.07 -3.76 -10.51
CA ALA A 67 5.14 -4.15 -11.56
C ALA A 67 4.79 -2.97 -12.48
N VAL A 68 4.51 -1.81 -11.89
CA VAL A 68 4.23 -0.56 -12.62
C VAL A 68 5.42 -0.13 -13.47
N LYS A 69 6.63 -0.14 -12.92
CA LYS A 69 7.86 0.17 -13.69
C LYS A 69 8.10 -0.79 -14.86
N LYS A 70 7.68 -2.04 -14.71
CA LYS A 70 7.78 -3.07 -15.76
C LYS A 70 6.60 -3.04 -16.74
N ARG A 71 5.60 -2.17 -16.51
CA ARG A 71 4.32 -2.13 -17.25
C ARG A 71 3.57 -3.46 -17.22
N ASP A 72 3.70 -4.18 -16.11
CA ASP A 72 3.03 -5.45 -15.88
C ASP A 72 1.67 -5.20 -15.24
N VAL A 73 0.64 -5.07 -16.08
CA VAL A 73 -0.72 -4.69 -15.67
C VAL A 73 -1.36 -5.80 -14.83
N GLU A 74 -1.22 -7.06 -15.23
CA GLU A 74 -1.80 -8.20 -14.52
C GLU A 74 -1.21 -8.30 -13.11
N ALA A 75 0.12 -8.23 -12.99
CA ALA A 75 0.75 -8.21 -11.67
C ALA A 75 0.33 -7.00 -10.84
N ALA A 76 0.21 -5.81 -11.46
CA ALA A 76 -0.22 -4.61 -10.74
C ALA A 76 -1.65 -4.75 -10.18
N VAL A 77 -2.59 -5.29 -10.95
CA VAL A 77 -3.97 -5.53 -10.50
C VAL A 77 -3.99 -6.53 -9.34
N MET A 78 -3.34 -7.69 -9.48
CA MET A 78 -3.28 -8.70 -8.41
C MET A 78 -2.64 -8.17 -7.12
N LEU A 79 -1.62 -7.31 -7.25
CA LEU A 79 -0.94 -6.70 -6.11
C LEU A 79 -1.83 -5.66 -5.41
N VAL A 80 -2.67 -4.91 -6.13
CA VAL A 80 -3.64 -4.00 -5.51
C VAL A 80 -4.69 -4.76 -4.72
N GLU A 81 -5.20 -5.88 -5.24
CA GLU A 81 -6.13 -6.76 -4.50
C GLU A 81 -5.47 -7.30 -3.21
N SER A 82 -4.24 -7.81 -3.32
CA SER A 82 -3.48 -8.32 -2.17
C SER A 82 -3.23 -7.24 -1.11
N LEU A 83 -2.99 -6.00 -1.53
CA LEU A 83 -2.80 -4.85 -0.64
C LEU A 83 -4.10 -4.45 0.06
N ASP A 84 -5.25 -4.56 -0.59
CA ASP A 84 -6.56 -4.26 0.01
C ASP A 84 -6.90 -5.26 1.13
N ASP A 85 -6.63 -6.55 0.89
CA ASP A 85 -6.76 -7.61 1.88
C ASP A 85 -5.82 -7.38 3.09
N ALA A 86 -4.55 -7.07 2.82
CA ALA A 86 -3.55 -6.79 3.85
C ALA A 86 -3.88 -5.52 4.66
N GLN A 87 -4.40 -4.46 4.01
CA GLN A 87 -4.84 -3.24 4.67
C GLN A 87 -6.02 -3.51 5.60
N SER A 88 -6.98 -4.33 5.16
CA SER A 88 -8.14 -4.74 5.96
C SER A 88 -7.74 -5.49 7.23
N PHE A 89 -6.67 -6.30 7.18
CA PHE A 89 -6.11 -6.98 8.34
C PHE A 89 -5.45 -5.98 9.31
N CYS A 90 -4.55 -5.16 8.79
CA CYS A 90 -3.90 -4.06 9.51
C CYS A 90 -4.92 -3.16 10.23
N HIS A 91 -5.98 -2.73 9.55
CA HIS A 91 -7.03 -1.86 10.12
C HIS A 91 -7.83 -2.50 11.26
N ARG A 92 -8.00 -3.83 11.26
CA ARG A 92 -8.63 -4.54 12.37
C ARG A 92 -7.72 -4.60 13.59
N THR A 93 -6.41 -4.74 13.38
CA THR A 93 -5.40 -4.73 14.45
C THR A 93 -5.24 -3.34 15.09
N PHE A 94 -5.46 -2.25 14.34
CA PHE A 94 -5.32 -0.85 14.83
C PHE A 94 -6.56 -0.24 15.48
N ARG A 95 -7.65 -0.99 15.63
CA ARG A 95 -8.93 -0.41 16.07
C ARG A 95 -9.09 -0.30 17.59
N ASP A 96 -8.11 -0.75 18.38
CA ASP A 96 -8.05 -0.58 19.83
C ASP A 96 -6.92 0.37 20.26
#